data_AF-A0A4Q3X0S3-F1
#
_entry.id   AF-A0A4Q3X0S3-F1
#
_cell.length_a   1.000
_cell.length_b   1.000
_cell.length_c   1.000
_cell.angle_alpha   90.00
_cell.angle_beta   90.00
_cell.angle_gamma   90.00
#
_symmetry.space_group_name_H-M   'P 1'
#
loop_
_entity.id
_entity.type
_entity.pdbx_description
1 polymer ?
#
loop_
_entity_poly.entity_id
_entity_poly.type
_entity_poly.pdbx_seq_one_letter_code
_entity_poly.pdbx_strand_id
1 'polypeptide(L)'
;WSEEKQAFTDCARAGVHSPVFSQQTHTVAVMSGVAADHSSERAERCRTLLHSAPEGFVQAGSPFFEFFLLEAYKGEGRDQEFLDTIRRDWGFMLDTGANTFWEMWSNPGKRLTRSHCHGWSAAPTYFLSTHVLGVAPDAEDPLTIVVAPHPADLKWGRGSMPTSQGTFEVQWENIEGQPFELRIKAPLSAKIRVELPREGNITLNGQPFATK
;
A
#
# COMPACT_ATOMS: atom_id res chain seq x y z
N TRP A 1 -25.71 6.80 -4.42
CA TRP A 1 -25.42 5.68 -5.33
C TRP A 1 -26.28 5.89 -6.57
N SER A 2 -25.69 5.81 -7.75
CA SER A 2 -26.39 5.83 -9.03
C SER A 2 -26.54 4.41 -9.54
N GLU A 3 -27.79 3.95 -9.71
CA GLU A 3 -28.06 2.61 -10.25
C GLU A 3 -27.69 2.51 -11.74
N GLU A 4 -27.80 3.59 -12.51
CA GLU A 4 -27.41 3.58 -13.93
C GLU A 4 -25.90 3.40 -14.10
N LYS A 5 -25.10 4.13 -13.31
CA LYS A 5 -23.64 4.09 -13.39
C LYS A 5 -23.02 3.01 -12.54
N GLN A 6 -23.81 2.39 -11.66
CA GLN A 6 -23.35 1.45 -10.64
C GLN A 6 -22.15 2.04 -9.89
N ALA A 7 -22.33 3.25 -9.34
CA ALA A 7 -21.26 4.05 -8.75
C ALA A 7 -21.79 5.08 -7.73
N PHE A 8 -20.97 5.44 -6.74
CA PHE A 8 -21.22 6.58 -5.88
C PHE A 8 -20.87 7.89 -6.60
N THR A 9 -21.80 8.85 -6.55
CA THR A 9 -21.60 10.22 -7.04
C THR A 9 -20.75 11.00 -6.05
N ASP A 10 -19.88 11.88 -6.53
CA ASP A 10 -18.93 12.59 -5.66
C ASP A 10 -19.60 13.45 -4.57
N CYS A 11 -20.77 14.02 -4.88
CA CYS A 11 -21.56 14.75 -3.90
C CYS A 11 -23.04 14.82 -4.30
N ALA A 12 -23.86 15.35 -3.39
CA ALA A 12 -25.22 15.80 -3.68
C ALA A 12 -25.38 17.24 -3.17
N ARG A 13 -26.01 18.10 -3.99
CA ARG A 13 -26.27 19.50 -3.64
C ARG A 13 -27.76 19.78 -3.77
N ALA A 14 -28.39 20.21 -2.67
CA ALA A 14 -29.82 20.46 -2.61
C ALA A 14 -30.68 19.28 -3.13
N GLY A 15 -30.29 18.05 -2.78
CA GLY A 15 -30.98 16.82 -3.20
C GLY A 15 -30.66 16.35 -4.62
N VAL A 16 -29.87 17.09 -5.39
CA VAL A 16 -29.45 16.72 -6.74
C VAL A 16 -28.07 16.08 -6.69
N HIS A 17 -27.95 14.87 -7.21
CA HIS A 17 -26.68 14.16 -7.32
C HIS A 17 -25.77 14.81 -8.36
N SER A 18 -24.48 14.92 -8.04
CA SER A 18 -23.45 15.32 -8.99
C SER A 18 -23.38 14.32 -10.15
N PRO A 19 -23.18 14.78 -11.40
CA PRO A 19 -22.89 13.88 -12.53
C PRO A 19 -21.46 13.35 -12.50
N VAL A 20 -20.61 13.82 -11.57
CA VAL A 20 -19.20 13.43 -11.45
C VAL A 20 -19.06 12.19 -10.58
N PHE A 21 -18.20 11.29 -11.04
CA PHE A 21 -17.78 10.08 -10.37
C PHE A 21 -16.26 10.02 -10.35
N SER A 22 -15.71 9.53 -9.26
CA SER A 22 -14.26 9.53 -9.05
C SER A 22 -13.76 8.22 -8.46
N GLN A 23 -12.53 7.85 -8.81
CA GLN A 23 -11.77 6.77 -8.16
C GLN A 23 -11.65 7.05 -6.66
N GLN A 24 -11.53 8.33 -6.28
CA GLN A 24 -11.44 8.85 -4.93
C GLN A 24 -12.63 8.43 -4.07
N THR A 25 -13.86 8.71 -4.53
CA THR A 25 -15.07 8.38 -3.79
C THR A 25 -15.19 6.88 -3.56
N HIS A 26 -14.85 6.06 -4.55
CA HIS A 26 -14.94 4.60 -4.43
C HIS A 26 -13.84 4.04 -3.53
N THR A 27 -12.63 4.62 -3.56
CA THR A 27 -11.54 4.27 -2.65
C THR A 27 -11.93 4.52 -1.20
N VAL A 28 -12.46 5.71 -0.91
CA VAL A 28 -12.94 6.04 0.44
C VAL A 28 -14.14 5.17 0.83
N ALA A 29 -15.03 4.82 -0.10
CA ALA A 29 -16.17 3.94 0.19
C ALA A 29 -15.72 2.53 0.63
N VAL A 30 -14.68 1.97 -0.01
CA VAL A 30 -14.08 0.70 0.41
C VAL A 30 -13.40 0.85 1.76
N MET A 31 -12.50 1.83 1.92
CA MET A 31 -11.69 2.00 3.13
C MET A 31 -12.51 2.35 4.38
N SER A 32 -13.60 3.11 4.22
CA SER A 32 -14.48 3.50 5.34
C SER A 32 -15.47 2.40 5.76
N GLY A 33 -15.50 1.29 5.02
CA GLY A 33 -16.43 0.19 5.25
C GLY A 33 -17.87 0.45 4.78
N VAL A 34 -18.15 1.59 4.13
CA VAL A 34 -19.44 1.86 3.47
C VAL A 34 -19.73 0.80 2.39
N ALA A 35 -18.68 0.27 1.77
CA ALA A 35 -18.70 -0.83 0.83
C ALA A 35 -18.02 -2.10 1.39
N ALA A 36 -18.20 -2.39 2.69
CA ALA A 36 -17.53 -3.52 3.37
C ALA A 36 -18.13 -4.90 3.07
N ASP A 37 -19.41 -4.99 2.71
CA ASP A 37 -20.03 -6.30 2.47
C ASP A 37 -19.47 -6.92 1.18
N HIS A 38 -18.47 -7.80 1.34
CA HIS A 38 -17.79 -8.46 0.23
C HIS A 38 -18.71 -9.31 -0.65
N SER A 39 -19.88 -9.71 -0.14
CA SER A 39 -20.88 -10.44 -0.91
C SER A 39 -21.80 -9.54 -1.75
N SER A 40 -21.75 -8.23 -1.54
CA SER A 40 -22.56 -7.26 -2.26
C SER A 40 -21.96 -6.90 -3.62
N GLU A 41 -22.79 -6.95 -4.67
CA GLU A 41 -22.46 -6.43 -6.01
C GLU A 41 -21.95 -4.98 -5.96
N ARG A 42 -22.48 -4.17 -5.04
CA ARG A 42 -22.05 -2.78 -4.84
C ARG A 42 -20.61 -2.70 -4.35
N ALA A 43 -20.22 -3.56 -3.41
CA ALA A 43 -18.86 -3.57 -2.88
C ALA A 43 -17.86 -4.00 -3.95
N GLU A 44 -18.19 -5.07 -4.68
CA GLU A 44 -17.37 -5.54 -5.78
C GLU A 44 -17.20 -4.49 -6.88
N ARG A 45 -18.28 -3.77 -7.18
CA ARG A 45 -18.23 -2.66 -8.10
C ARG A 45 -17.35 -1.51 -7.60
N CYS A 46 -17.40 -1.18 -6.31
CA CYS A 46 -16.53 -0.16 -5.73
C CYS A 46 -15.04 -0.54 -5.82
N ARG A 47 -14.68 -1.81 -5.58
CA ARG A 47 -13.31 -2.31 -5.79
C ARG A 47 -12.89 -2.16 -7.24
N THR A 48 -13.73 -2.63 -8.17
CA THR A 48 -13.47 -2.49 -9.61
C THR A 48 -13.18 -1.03 -9.99
N LEU A 49 -13.98 -0.08 -9.50
CA LEU A 49 -13.82 1.35 -9.78
C LEU A 49 -12.60 1.97 -9.09
N LEU A 50 -12.22 1.47 -7.90
CA LEU A 50 -10.98 1.85 -7.23
C LEU A 50 -9.74 1.38 -8.03
N HIS A 51 -9.77 0.20 -8.65
CA HIS A 51 -8.61 -0.34 -9.38
C HIS A 51 -8.51 0.17 -10.81
N SER A 52 -9.65 0.37 -11.45
CA SER A 52 -9.73 0.66 -12.88
C SER A 52 -10.93 1.57 -13.14
N ALA A 53 -10.80 2.82 -12.70
CA ALA A 53 -11.80 3.85 -12.98
C ALA A 53 -11.94 4.04 -14.51
N PRO A 54 -13.16 3.93 -15.06
CA PRO A 54 -13.40 4.00 -16.50
C PRO A 54 -13.17 5.42 -17.04
N GLU A 55 -13.08 5.54 -18.37
CA GLU A 55 -13.02 6.84 -19.04
C GLU A 55 -14.19 7.75 -18.60
N GLY A 56 -13.89 9.02 -18.34
CA GLY A 56 -14.84 10.00 -17.83
C GLY A 56 -14.97 10.03 -16.30
N PHE A 57 -14.38 9.07 -15.58
CA PHE A 57 -14.24 9.18 -14.12
C PHE A 57 -12.97 9.96 -13.77
N VAL A 58 -13.04 10.72 -12.68
CA VAL A 58 -11.87 11.40 -12.12
C VAL A 58 -10.92 10.33 -11.57
N GLN A 59 -9.65 10.40 -11.98
CA GLN A 59 -8.59 9.50 -11.52
C GLN A 59 -7.72 10.15 -10.44
N ALA A 60 -6.83 9.37 -9.83
CA ALA A 60 -5.81 9.85 -8.92
C ALA A 60 -5.02 11.03 -9.51
N GLY A 61 -5.12 12.20 -8.88
CA GLY A 61 -4.43 13.43 -9.31
C GLY A 61 -3.17 13.76 -8.52
N SER A 62 -2.86 12.98 -7.46
CA SER A 62 -1.69 13.24 -6.63
C SER A 62 -1.19 11.97 -5.93
N PRO A 63 0.11 11.92 -5.60
CA PRO A 63 0.66 10.82 -4.81
C PRO A 63 0.05 10.77 -3.39
N PHE A 64 -0.46 11.90 -2.88
CA PHE A 64 -1.21 11.93 -1.63
C PHE A 64 -2.45 11.04 -1.68
N PHE A 65 -3.25 11.14 -2.75
CA PHE A 65 -4.42 10.28 -2.87
C PHE A 65 -4.02 8.82 -3.10
N GLU A 66 -2.96 8.58 -3.88
CA GLU A 66 -2.46 7.21 -4.10
C GLU A 66 -2.00 6.52 -2.83
N PHE A 67 -1.63 7.25 -1.77
CA PHE A 67 -1.44 6.65 -0.45
C PHE A 67 -2.63 5.79 -0.02
N PHE A 68 -3.85 6.30 -0.20
CA PHE A 68 -5.09 5.60 0.16
C PHE A 68 -5.39 4.44 -0.81
N LEU A 69 -5.03 4.59 -2.08
CA LEU A 69 -5.11 3.49 -3.04
C LEU A 69 -4.16 2.33 -2.66
N LEU A 70 -2.94 2.66 -2.23
CA LEU A 70 -1.96 1.69 -1.73
C LEU A 70 -2.41 1.02 -0.42
N GLU A 71 -3.00 1.76 0.52
CA GLU A 71 -3.66 1.19 1.71
C GLU A 71 -4.72 0.16 1.31
N ALA A 72 -5.55 0.48 0.30
CA ALA A 72 -6.59 -0.43 -0.16
C ALA A 72 -6.02 -1.69 -0.82
N TYR A 73 -5.03 -1.56 -1.71
CA TYR A 73 -4.34 -2.73 -2.28
C TYR A 73 -3.74 -3.64 -1.21
N LYS A 74 -3.09 -3.04 -0.19
CA LYS A 74 -2.58 -3.76 0.97
C LYS A 74 -3.69 -4.51 1.72
N GLY A 75 -4.81 -3.85 2.00
CA GLY A 75 -5.95 -4.44 2.68
C GLY A 75 -6.59 -5.62 1.93
N GLU A 76 -6.42 -5.66 0.60
CA GLU A 76 -6.94 -6.72 -0.28
C GLU A 76 -5.89 -7.78 -0.67
N GLY A 77 -4.66 -7.68 -0.16
CA GLY A 77 -3.56 -8.59 -0.50
C GLY A 77 -3.08 -8.50 -1.96
N ARG A 78 -3.30 -7.34 -2.61
CA ARG A 78 -2.92 -7.08 -4.01
C ARG A 78 -1.50 -6.53 -4.12
N ASP A 79 -0.54 -7.32 -3.64
CA ASP A 79 0.85 -6.89 -3.45
C ASP A 79 1.55 -6.55 -4.79
N GLN A 80 1.18 -7.22 -5.89
CA GLN A 80 1.77 -6.95 -7.21
C GLN A 80 1.30 -5.61 -7.76
N GLU A 81 -0.01 -5.34 -7.74
CA GLU A 81 -0.59 -4.08 -8.21
C GLU A 81 -0.14 -2.89 -7.37
N PHE A 82 0.05 -3.11 -6.07
CA PHE A 82 0.67 -2.17 -5.17
C PHE A 82 2.09 -1.79 -5.61
N LEU A 83 2.96 -2.77 -5.87
CA LEU A 83 4.34 -2.48 -6.31
C LEU A 83 4.39 -1.87 -7.70
N ASP A 84 3.55 -2.34 -8.62
CA ASP A 84 3.50 -1.84 -9.98
C ASP A 84 3.00 -0.39 -10.03
N THR A 85 2.07 -0.01 -9.14
CA THR A 85 1.65 1.38 -8.95
C THR A 85 2.83 2.23 -8.46
N ILE A 86 3.56 1.80 -7.44
CA ILE A 86 4.76 2.52 -6.96
C ILE A 86 5.79 2.69 -8.08
N ARG A 87 6.10 1.60 -8.81
CA ARG A 87 7.07 1.61 -9.92
C ARG A 87 6.65 2.55 -11.04
N ARG A 88 5.37 2.53 -11.43
CA ARG A 88 4.85 3.38 -12.51
C ARG A 88 4.89 4.85 -12.11
N ASP A 89 4.27 5.19 -11.00
CA ASP A 89 3.95 6.60 -10.70
C ASP A 89 5.13 7.32 -10.06
N TRP A 90 5.79 6.69 -9.07
CA TRP A 90 7.02 7.26 -8.50
C TRP A 90 8.26 7.03 -9.39
N GLY A 91 8.29 5.95 -10.18
CA GLY A 91 9.35 5.77 -11.18
C GLY A 91 9.32 6.86 -12.24
N PHE A 92 8.14 7.33 -12.66
CA PHE A 92 8.03 8.49 -13.55
C PHE A 92 8.68 9.77 -12.98
N MET A 93 8.61 9.99 -11.66
CA MET A 93 9.34 11.10 -11.03
C MET A 93 10.86 10.94 -11.24
N LEU A 94 11.39 9.72 -11.02
CA LEU A 94 12.80 9.40 -11.19
C LEU A 94 13.25 9.53 -12.65
N ASP A 95 12.47 9.02 -13.60
CA ASP A 95 12.75 9.11 -15.04
C ASP A 95 12.80 10.57 -15.52
N THR A 96 12.10 11.46 -14.82
CA THR A 96 12.12 12.91 -15.09
C THR A 96 13.23 13.65 -14.31
N GLY A 97 14.10 12.92 -13.60
CA GLY A 97 15.23 13.47 -12.86
C GLY A 97 14.89 14.04 -11.49
N ALA A 98 13.74 13.68 -10.89
CA ALA A 98 13.40 14.11 -9.55
C ALA A 98 14.30 13.44 -8.49
N ASN A 99 14.68 14.20 -7.47
CA ASN A 99 15.39 13.72 -6.28
C ASN A 99 14.54 13.85 -4.99
N THR A 100 13.31 14.32 -5.12
CA THR A 100 12.31 14.48 -4.06
C THR A 100 10.92 14.15 -4.60
N PHE A 101 9.96 13.88 -3.71
CA PHE A 101 8.59 13.55 -4.12
C PHE A 101 7.77 14.80 -4.48
N TRP A 102 7.09 14.75 -5.62
CA TRP A 102 6.26 15.85 -6.14
C TRP A 102 4.92 15.96 -5.43
N GLU A 103 4.36 17.17 -5.40
CA GLU A 103 3.06 17.45 -4.76
C GLU A 103 1.86 16.81 -5.49
N MET A 104 1.83 16.88 -6.82
CA MET A 104 0.72 16.42 -7.66
C MET A 104 1.25 15.78 -8.94
N TRP A 105 0.37 15.03 -9.60
CA TRP A 105 0.56 14.62 -10.97
C TRP A 105 0.07 15.72 -11.92
N SER A 106 0.69 15.82 -13.09
CA SER A 106 0.16 16.66 -14.16
C SER A 106 0.46 16.07 -15.53
N ASN A 107 -0.31 16.54 -16.52
CA ASN A 107 -0.17 16.04 -17.88
C ASN A 107 1.18 16.43 -18.48
N PRO A 108 1.81 15.53 -19.26
CA PRO A 108 2.97 15.85 -20.06
C PRO A 108 2.77 17.13 -20.89
N GLY A 109 3.79 17.99 -20.94
CA GLY A 109 3.73 19.27 -21.67
C GLY A 109 3.18 20.45 -20.87
N LYS A 110 2.73 20.24 -19.62
CA LYS A 110 2.46 21.30 -18.64
C LYS A 110 3.55 21.33 -17.57
N ARG A 111 3.48 22.32 -16.68
CA ARG A 111 4.28 22.33 -15.45
C ARG A 111 3.99 21.05 -14.66
N LEU A 112 5.02 20.21 -14.50
CA LEU A 112 4.94 18.85 -13.95
C LEU A 112 4.28 18.77 -12.57
N THR A 113 4.56 19.73 -11.69
CA THR A 113 3.89 19.90 -10.40
C THR A 113 4.11 21.32 -9.88
N ARG A 114 3.32 21.75 -8.88
CA ARG A 114 3.55 23.02 -8.20
C ARG A 114 4.77 22.91 -7.27
N SER A 115 4.71 22.13 -6.19
CA SER A 115 5.90 21.79 -5.40
C SER A 115 6.55 20.49 -5.88
N HIS A 116 7.87 20.52 -6.07
CA HIS A 116 8.69 19.34 -6.41
C HIS A 116 9.18 18.59 -5.17
N CYS A 117 8.91 19.09 -3.97
CA CYS A 117 9.28 18.44 -2.71
C CYS A 117 8.11 18.58 -1.73
N HIS A 118 7.36 17.49 -1.54
CA HIS A 118 6.19 17.47 -0.69
C HIS A 118 6.12 16.17 0.12
N GLY A 119 6.20 16.28 1.45
CA GLY A 119 6.30 15.12 2.34
C GLY A 119 5.12 14.16 2.29
N TRP A 120 3.92 14.64 1.96
CA TRP A 120 2.71 13.81 1.82
C TRP A 120 2.79 12.77 0.68
N SER A 121 3.81 12.87 -0.16
CA SER A 121 4.00 12.03 -1.35
C SER A 121 5.05 10.95 -1.10
N ALA A 122 5.56 10.86 0.13
CA ALA A 122 6.54 9.86 0.54
C ALA A 122 5.91 8.50 0.90
N ALA A 123 4.78 8.16 0.27
CA ALA A 123 4.10 6.89 0.48
C ALA A 123 5.05 5.68 0.33
N PRO A 124 5.95 5.61 -0.69
CA PRO A 124 6.87 4.48 -0.83
C PRO A 124 7.77 4.30 0.40
N THR A 125 8.21 5.37 1.07
CA THR A 125 9.04 5.25 2.27
C THR A 125 8.31 4.51 3.38
N TYR A 126 7.04 4.85 3.62
CA TYR A 126 6.21 4.19 4.62
C TYR A 126 5.92 2.73 4.23
N PHE A 127 5.47 2.52 3.00
CA PHE A 127 4.97 1.26 2.51
C PHE A 127 6.05 0.21 2.23
N LEU A 128 7.20 0.61 1.68
CA LEU A 128 8.30 -0.31 1.50
C LEU A 128 8.88 -0.80 2.83
N SER A 129 8.79 0.02 3.89
CA SER A 129 9.26 -0.33 5.23
C SER A 129 8.25 -1.18 6.01
N THR A 130 6.97 -0.83 5.95
CA THR A 130 5.93 -1.48 6.76
C THR A 130 5.27 -2.67 6.10
N HIS A 131 5.19 -2.70 4.76
CA HIS A 131 4.50 -3.73 3.99
C HIS A 131 5.49 -4.66 3.29
N VAL A 132 6.39 -4.11 2.47
CA VAL A 132 7.33 -4.92 1.66
C VAL A 132 8.43 -5.55 2.52
N LEU A 133 9.12 -4.74 3.32
CA LEU A 133 10.02 -5.26 4.36
C LEU A 133 9.22 -5.97 5.46
N GLY A 134 7.99 -5.51 5.71
CA GLY A 134 7.01 -6.18 6.55
C GLY A 134 7.07 -5.83 8.03
N VAL A 135 7.69 -4.72 8.43
CA VAL A 135 7.87 -4.38 9.86
C VAL A 135 6.87 -3.33 10.31
N ALA A 136 5.91 -3.73 11.14
CA ALA A 136 4.86 -2.84 11.64
C ALA A 136 4.44 -3.21 13.08
N PRO A 137 3.88 -2.26 13.86
CA PRO A 137 3.17 -2.63 15.08
C PRO A 137 1.95 -3.51 14.75
N ASP A 138 1.64 -4.44 15.63
CA ASP A 138 0.42 -5.24 15.55
C ASP A 138 -0.82 -4.34 15.74
N ALA A 139 -1.89 -4.63 15.00
CA ALA A 139 -3.12 -3.83 15.01
C ALA A 139 -3.91 -3.99 16.32
N GLU A 140 -3.87 -5.17 16.95
CA GLU A 140 -4.59 -5.48 18.19
C GLU A 140 -3.73 -5.25 19.43
N ASP A 141 -2.42 -5.47 19.33
CA ASP A 141 -1.45 -5.21 20.40
C ASP A 141 -0.27 -4.35 19.90
N PRO A 142 -0.37 -3.01 19.89
CA PRO A 142 0.69 -2.12 19.38
C PRO A 142 2.06 -2.24 20.09
N LEU A 143 2.13 -2.96 21.22
CA LEU A 143 3.39 -3.31 21.90
C LEU A 143 4.06 -4.56 21.30
N THR A 144 3.41 -5.27 20.38
CA THR A 144 3.99 -6.35 19.59
C THR A 144 4.40 -5.82 18.22
N ILE A 145 5.62 -6.11 17.77
CA ILE A 145 6.05 -5.85 16.40
C ILE A 145 5.80 -7.09 15.56
N VAL A 146 5.08 -6.92 14.46
CA VAL A 146 4.88 -7.93 13.43
C VAL A 146 5.98 -7.79 12.38
N VAL A 147 6.58 -8.91 12.00
CA VAL A 147 7.43 -9.04 10.81
C VAL A 147 6.72 -9.96 9.82
N ALA A 148 6.05 -9.38 8.83
CA ALA A 148 5.25 -10.06 7.81
C ALA A 148 5.59 -9.49 6.42
N PRO A 149 6.60 -10.04 5.70
CA PRO A 149 7.01 -9.52 4.40
C PRO A 149 5.99 -9.80 3.29
N HIS A 150 5.74 -8.77 2.46
CA HIS A 150 4.93 -8.86 1.24
C HIS A 150 5.80 -8.64 -0.02
N PRO A 151 6.46 -9.68 -0.54
CA PRO A 151 7.49 -9.52 -1.56
C PRO A 151 6.95 -9.30 -2.98
N ALA A 152 5.71 -9.72 -3.27
CA ALA A 152 5.19 -9.87 -4.64
C ALA A 152 6.23 -10.56 -5.55
N ASP A 153 6.64 -9.92 -6.65
CA ASP A 153 7.64 -10.41 -7.59
C ASP A 153 9.11 -10.16 -7.19
N LEU A 154 9.36 -9.42 -6.10
CA LEU A 154 10.70 -9.13 -5.63
C LEU A 154 11.40 -10.42 -5.15
N LYS A 155 12.67 -10.57 -5.52
CA LYS A 155 13.47 -11.75 -5.19
C LYS A 155 14.15 -11.66 -3.82
N TRP A 156 14.37 -10.46 -3.31
CA TRP A 156 14.95 -10.24 -1.99
C TRP A 156 14.62 -8.83 -1.51
N GLY A 157 14.70 -8.64 -0.20
CA GLY A 157 14.56 -7.34 0.45
C GLY A 157 15.40 -7.29 1.71
N ARG A 158 15.99 -6.13 2.00
CA ARG A 158 16.75 -5.90 3.23
C ARG A 158 16.60 -4.46 3.69
N GLY A 159 16.40 -4.27 4.99
CA GLY A 159 16.26 -2.93 5.56
C GLY A 159 16.34 -2.94 7.08
N SER A 160 16.27 -1.73 7.64
CA SER A 160 16.24 -1.49 9.07
C SER A 160 15.07 -0.57 9.39
N MET A 161 14.22 -0.97 10.33
CA MET A 161 13.07 -0.20 10.77
C MET A 161 13.21 0.17 12.25
N PRO A 162 13.31 1.46 12.60
CA PRO A 162 13.21 1.88 13.98
C PRO A 162 11.79 1.67 14.51
N THR A 163 11.65 1.07 15.69
CA THR A 163 10.37 0.83 16.36
C THR A 163 10.39 1.32 17.81
N SER A 164 9.25 1.28 18.49
CA SER A 164 9.15 1.56 19.94
C SER A 164 9.97 0.59 20.80
N GLN A 165 10.30 -0.60 20.27
CA GLN A 165 11.08 -1.63 20.97
C GLN A 165 12.55 -1.65 20.54
N GLY A 166 13.00 -0.66 19.75
CA GLY A 166 14.33 -0.56 19.18
C GLY A 166 14.37 -0.89 17.68
N THR A 167 15.56 -1.03 17.12
CA THR A 167 15.74 -1.20 15.66
C THR A 167 15.62 -2.66 15.27
N PHE A 168 14.79 -2.93 14.27
CA PHE A 168 14.66 -4.25 13.64
C PHE A 168 15.41 -4.23 12.31
N GLU A 169 16.42 -5.08 12.17
CA GLU A 169 17.04 -5.36 10.87
C GLU A 169 16.39 -6.61 10.28
N VAL A 170 15.82 -6.48 9.09
CA VAL A 170 15.14 -7.57 8.39
C VAL A 170 15.79 -7.79 7.04
N GLN A 171 16.01 -9.05 6.70
CA GLN A 171 16.41 -9.48 5.37
C GLN A 171 15.58 -10.71 5.00
N TRP A 172 15.09 -10.74 3.76
CA TRP A 172 14.43 -11.92 3.22
C TRP A 172 14.81 -12.21 1.78
N GLU A 173 14.65 -13.48 1.39
CA GLU A 173 14.83 -13.97 0.02
C GLU A 173 13.58 -14.76 -0.42
N ASN A 174 13.11 -14.44 -1.63
CA ASN A 174 11.91 -15.00 -2.25
C ASN A 174 12.27 -15.61 -3.61
N ILE A 175 13.03 -16.71 -3.57
CA ILE A 175 13.49 -17.41 -4.77
C ILE A 175 12.51 -18.53 -5.11
N GLU A 176 12.10 -18.58 -6.38
CA GLU A 176 11.19 -19.60 -6.89
C GLU A 176 11.80 -21.00 -6.76
N GLY A 177 11.01 -21.97 -6.31
CA GLY A 177 11.47 -23.34 -6.07
C GLY A 177 12.33 -23.53 -4.80
N GLN A 178 12.58 -22.49 -4.02
CA GLN A 178 13.27 -22.56 -2.72
C GLN A 178 12.33 -22.13 -1.60
N PRO A 179 12.51 -22.62 -0.35
CA PRO A 179 11.81 -22.07 0.81
C PRO A 179 12.03 -20.55 0.93
N PHE A 180 11.06 -19.83 1.49
CA PHE A 180 11.26 -18.42 1.80
C PHE A 180 12.26 -18.30 2.95
N GLU A 181 13.28 -17.45 2.82
CA GLU A 181 14.29 -17.29 3.87
C GLU A 181 14.10 -15.94 4.55
N LEU A 182 13.84 -15.92 5.86
CA LEU A 182 13.68 -14.70 6.65
C LEU A 182 14.71 -14.63 7.77
N ARG A 183 15.43 -13.52 7.85
CA ARG A 183 16.44 -13.24 8.87
C ARG A 183 16.11 -11.93 9.57
N ILE A 184 16.02 -11.99 10.89
CA ILE A 184 15.65 -10.87 11.75
C ILE A 184 16.75 -10.67 12.79
N LYS A 185 17.21 -9.43 12.96
CA LYS A 185 17.89 -9.00 14.18
C LYS A 185 17.04 -7.97 14.89
N ALA A 186 16.82 -8.18 16.17
CA ALA A 186 16.00 -7.30 16.99
C ALA A 186 16.44 -7.35 18.46
N PRO A 187 16.12 -6.34 19.27
CA PRO A 187 16.41 -6.35 20.70
C PRO A 187 15.83 -7.57 21.40
N LEU A 188 16.58 -8.16 22.35
CA LEU A 188 16.17 -9.40 23.04
C LEU A 188 14.88 -9.25 23.85
N SER A 189 14.55 -8.04 24.29
CA SER A 189 13.32 -7.73 25.01
C SER A 189 12.12 -7.50 24.08
N ALA A 190 12.32 -7.50 22.76
CA ALA A 190 11.25 -7.17 21.83
C ALA A 190 10.20 -8.28 21.78
N LYS A 191 8.93 -7.88 21.84
CA LYS A 191 7.78 -8.75 21.61
C LYS A 191 7.52 -8.83 20.11
N ILE A 192 7.77 -10.00 19.51
CA ILE A 192 7.78 -10.20 18.06
C ILE A 192 6.79 -11.27 17.65
N ARG A 193 6.04 -11.00 16.59
CA ARG A 193 5.23 -11.97 15.85
C ARG A 193 5.75 -12.02 14.41
N VAL A 194 5.85 -13.21 13.83
CA VAL A 194 6.40 -13.39 12.48
C VAL A 194 5.40 -14.17 11.64
N GLU A 195 5.15 -13.69 10.43
CA GLU A 195 4.34 -14.36 9.43
C GLU A 195 5.13 -14.46 8.14
N LEU A 196 5.11 -15.63 7.51
CA LEU A 196 5.73 -15.82 6.20
C LEU A 196 4.66 -15.78 5.10
N PRO A 197 4.98 -15.19 3.93
CA PRO A 197 4.05 -15.19 2.79
C PRO A 197 3.87 -16.59 2.18
N ARG A 198 4.79 -17.52 2.47
CA ARG A 198 4.78 -18.93 2.03
C ARG A 198 5.72 -19.76 2.92
N GLU A 199 5.73 -21.08 2.73
CA GLU A 199 6.62 -21.98 3.47
C GLU A 199 8.09 -21.56 3.38
N GLY A 200 8.78 -21.61 4.52
CA GLY A 200 10.11 -21.02 4.67
C GLY A 200 10.75 -21.20 6.03
N ASN A 201 11.97 -20.69 6.15
CA ASN A 201 12.79 -20.71 7.35
C ASN A 201 12.89 -19.32 7.96
N ILE A 202 12.87 -19.25 9.29
CA ILE A 202 13.03 -18.00 10.05
C ILE A 202 14.23 -18.13 10.98
N THR A 203 15.11 -17.12 10.95
CA THR A 203 16.20 -16.97 11.89
C THR A 203 16.05 -15.65 12.64
N LEU A 204 15.95 -15.70 13.97
CA LEU A 204 15.94 -14.54 14.86
C LEU A 204 17.25 -14.50 15.66
N ASN A 205 18.01 -13.41 15.54
CA ASN A 205 19.29 -13.21 16.23
C ASN A 205 20.27 -14.39 16.05
N GLY A 206 20.27 -15.00 14.86
CA GLY A 206 21.13 -16.13 14.50
C GLY A 206 20.64 -17.50 14.96
N GLN A 207 19.46 -17.60 15.57
CA GLN A 207 18.85 -18.87 16.00
C GLN A 207 17.57 -19.17 15.20
N PRO A 208 17.27 -20.45 14.91
CA PRO A 208 15.99 -20.83 14.32
C PRO A 208 14.81 -20.31 15.16
N PHE A 209 13.80 -19.77 14.49
CA PHE A 209 12.59 -19.23 15.13
C PHE A 209 11.36 -19.96 14.59
N ALA A 210 10.53 -20.48 15.49
CA ALA A 210 9.27 -21.11 15.13
C ALA A 210 8.12 -20.11 15.31
N THR A 211 7.27 -19.99 14.29
CA THR A 211 5.97 -19.31 14.43
C THR A 211 5.11 -20.13 15.38
N LYS A 212 4.47 -19.49 16.36
CA LYS A 212 3.40 -20.09 17.16
C LYS A 212 2.06 -19.83 16.52
#